data_AF-A0A6G3YYH1-F1
#
_entry.id   AF-A0A6G3YYH1-F1
#
_cell.length_a   1.000
_cell.length_b   1.000
_cell.length_c   1.000
_cell.angle_alpha   90.00
_cell.angle_beta   90.00
_cell.angle_gamma   90.00
#
_symmetry.space_group_name_H-M   'P 1'
#
loop_
_entity.id
_entity.type
_entity.pdbx_description
1 polymer ?
#
loop_
_entity_poly.entity_id
_entity_poly.type
_entity_poly.pdbx_seq_one_letter_code
_entity_poly.pdbx_strand_id
1 'polypeptide(L)'
;MRALLIDVSEFMFKVGSLFGVNPKVIVISIVVLGMIFRLGSIDVKPYWEDEVYTSMRVAGYELAVVQEALLGKPLQVQTLSQYQDVSSGQSWLDTSIALAKRTEHTPLYFLLARAWAEILGSSVWGMRLLPALVSILTLPLFYWMALLLFKSPTVAR
;
A
#
# COMPACT_ATOMS: atom_id res chain seq x y z
N MET A 1 16.98 3.05 39.25
CA MET A 1 16.40 3.96 38.24
C MET A 1 15.32 3.18 37.47
N ARG A 2 14.11 3.09 38.06
CA ARG A 2 12.94 2.40 37.47
C ARG A 2 12.24 3.41 36.55
N ALA A 3 12.60 3.40 35.27
CA ALA A 3 11.92 4.22 34.28
C ALA A 3 10.61 3.54 33.86
N LEU A 4 9.49 4.12 34.30
CA LEU A 4 8.35 4.50 33.44
C LEU A 4 7.89 3.52 32.33
N LEU A 5 7.86 2.22 32.61
CA LEU A 5 7.02 1.30 31.84
C LEU A 5 5.61 1.43 32.40
N ILE A 6 4.79 2.25 31.75
CA ILE A 6 3.34 2.22 31.95
C ILE A 6 2.91 0.79 31.65
N ASP A 7 2.43 0.08 32.68
CA ASP A 7 1.89 -1.25 32.51
C ASP A 7 0.66 -1.14 31.61
N VAL A 8 0.78 -1.62 30.37
CA VAL A 8 -0.29 -1.56 29.37
C VAL A 8 -1.56 -2.20 29.91
N SER A 9 -1.46 -3.17 30.82
CA SER A 9 -2.61 -3.76 31.48
C SER A 9 -3.32 -2.78 32.42
N GLU A 10 -2.57 -1.98 33.18
CA GLU A 10 -3.12 -0.94 34.06
C GLU A 10 -3.74 0.20 33.25
N PHE A 11 -3.10 0.59 32.13
CA PHE A 11 -3.64 1.57 31.19
C PHE A 11 -4.93 1.07 30.52
N MET A 12 -4.94 -0.15 29.97
CA MET A 12 -6.11 -0.74 29.33
C MET A 12 -7.26 -0.98 30.33
N PHE A 13 -6.94 -1.30 31.59
CA PHE A 13 -7.92 -1.38 32.68
C PHE A 13 -8.48 0.01 33.05
N LYS A 14 -7.64 1.05 33.12
CA LYS A 14 -8.08 2.44 33.33
C LYS A 14 -8.95 2.96 32.18
N VAL A 15 -8.58 2.70 30.93
CA VAL A 15 -9.39 3.06 29.76
C VAL A 15 -10.72 2.30 29.75
N GLY A 16 -10.68 0.98 30.01
CA GLY A 16 -11.89 0.16 30.08
C GLY A 16 -12.83 0.57 31.21
N SER A 17 -12.29 0.97 32.36
CA SER A 17 -13.09 1.48 33.50
C SER A 17 -13.57 2.92 33.32
N LEU A 18 -12.87 3.77 32.54
CA LEU A 18 -13.33 5.13 32.21
C LEU A 18 -14.57 5.13 31.32
N PHE A 19 -14.69 4.16 30.41
CA PHE A 19 -15.78 4.09 29.43
C PHE A 19 -16.77 2.94 29.67
N GLY A 20 -16.47 2.01 30.58
CA GLY A 20 -17.28 0.80 30.80
C GLY A 20 -17.23 -0.20 29.63
N VAL A 21 -16.24 -0.09 28.74
CA VAL A 21 -16.13 -0.88 27.50
C VAL A 21 -14.88 -1.76 27.55
N ASN A 22 -14.98 -3.00 27.05
CA ASN A 22 -13.85 -3.92 26.97
C ASN A 22 -12.76 -3.36 26.03
N PRO A 23 -11.48 -3.28 26.45
CA PRO A 23 -10.40 -2.72 25.63
C PRO A 23 -10.21 -3.43 24.28
N LYS A 24 -10.55 -4.73 24.19
CA LYS A 24 -10.55 -5.46 22.90
C LYS A 24 -11.56 -4.88 21.91
N VAL A 25 -12.73 -4.46 22.39
CA VAL A 25 -13.77 -3.86 21.55
C VAL A 25 -13.30 -2.52 21.02
N ILE A 26 -12.56 -1.74 21.84
CA ILE A 26 -11.96 -0.47 21.41
C ILE A 26 -10.95 -0.71 20.28
N VAL A 27 -10.02 -1.65 20.45
CA VAL A 27 -9.01 -1.99 19.43
C VAL A 27 -9.66 -2.46 18.13
N ILE A 28 -10.62 -3.38 18.21
CA ILE A 28 -11.37 -3.86 17.03
C ILE A 28 -12.07 -2.70 16.34
N SER A 29 -12.71 -1.80 17.10
CA SER A 29 -13.40 -0.63 16.54
C SER A 29 -12.44 0.30 15.81
N ILE A 30 -11.26 0.56 16.37
CA ILE A 30 -10.22 1.38 15.72
C ILE A 30 -9.73 0.73 14.42
N VAL A 31 -9.49 -0.58 14.42
CA VAL A 31 -9.05 -1.31 13.21
C VAL A 31 -10.13 -1.25 12.13
N VAL A 32 -11.39 -1.51 12.49
CA VAL A 32 -12.53 -1.44 11.55
C VAL A 32 -12.69 -0.02 11.00
N LEU A 33 -12.65 1.00 11.85
CA LEU A 33 -12.75 2.39 11.44
C LEU A 33 -11.58 2.80 10.54
N GLY A 34 -10.36 2.36 10.86
CA GLY A 34 -9.17 2.55 10.02
C GLY A 34 -9.32 1.88 8.65
N MET A 35 -9.88 0.66 8.59
CA MET A 35 -10.18 -0.03 7.33
C MET A 35 -11.22 0.72 6.50
N ILE A 36 -12.29 1.22 7.12
CA ILE A 36 -13.32 2.05 6.45
C ILE A 36 -12.68 3.31 5.86
N PHE A 37 -11.85 4.03 6.61
CA PHE A 37 -11.19 5.24 6.11
C PHE A 37 -10.15 4.94 5.03
N ARG A 38 -9.48 3.79 5.09
CA ARG A 38 -8.48 3.39 4.09
C ARG A 38 -9.13 3.01 2.75
N LEU A 39 -10.28 2.35 2.78
CA LEU A 39 -10.95 1.80 1.59
C LEU A 39 -12.07 2.69 1.05
N GLY A 40 -12.77 3.44 1.90
CA GLY A 40 -14.01 4.15 1.56
C GLY A 40 -13.87 5.34 0.62
N SER A 41 -12.67 5.89 0.42
CA SER A 41 -12.42 7.01 -0.50
C SER A 41 -11.21 6.77 -1.40
N ILE A 42 -10.95 5.50 -1.73
CA ILE A 42 -9.73 5.09 -2.41
C ILE A 42 -9.62 5.67 -3.83
N ASP A 43 -10.74 5.94 -4.51
CA ASP A 43 -10.75 6.40 -5.90
C ASP A 43 -11.11 7.89 -6.06
N VAL A 44 -11.45 8.57 -4.95
CA VAL A 44 -11.95 9.96 -5.01
C VAL A 44 -10.79 10.97 -5.15
N LYS A 45 -9.57 10.57 -4.77
CA LYS A 45 -8.41 11.46 -4.75
C LYS A 45 -7.74 11.52 -6.12
N PRO A 46 -7.27 12.71 -6.57
CA PRO A 46 -6.46 12.84 -7.77
C PRO A 46 -5.28 11.87 -7.76
N TYR A 47 -4.89 11.38 -8.93
CA TYR A 47 -3.79 10.45 -9.07
C TYR A 47 -2.47 11.18 -8.91
N TRP A 48 -1.67 10.80 -7.92
CA TRP A 48 -0.43 11.49 -7.59
C TRP A 48 0.69 11.10 -8.55
N GLU A 49 1.67 11.98 -8.72
CA GLU A 49 2.84 11.80 -9.60
C GLU A 49 3.57 10.44 -9.39
N ASP A 50 3.88 10.06 -8.16
CA ASP A 50 4.48 8.76 -7.83
C ASP A 50 3.59 7.57 -8.20
N GLU A 51 2.26 7.71 -8.13
CA GLU A 51 1.34 6.66 -8.55
C GLU A 51 1.36 6.52 -10.09
N VAL A 52 1.41 7.65 -10.81
CA VAL A 52 1.60 7.67 -12.27
C VAL A 52 2.90 6.98 -12.65
N TYR A 53 4.02 7.33 -12.01
CA TYR A 53 5.31 6.69 -12.27
C TYR A 53 5.30 5.20 -11.91
N THR A 54 4.57 4.81 -10.86
CA THR A 54 4.43 3.42 -10.47
C THR A 54 3.68 2.63 -11.54
N SER A 55 2.52 3.12 -11.98
CA SER A 55 1.71 2.46 -13.00
C SER A 55 2.41 2.38 -14.36
N MET A 56 3.15 3.42 -14.76
CA MET A 56 3.94 3.36 -15.99
C MET A 56 5.01 2.27 -15.94
N ARG A 57 5.72 2.13 -14.82
CA ARG A 57 6.74 1.08 -14.65
C ARG A 57 6.12 -0.30 -14.58
N VAL A 58 4.99 -0.44 -13.89
CA VAL A 58 4.22 -1.69 -13.82
C VAL A 58 3.73 -2.12 -15.20
N ALA A 59 3.34 -1.17 -16.03
CA ALA A 59 3.00 -1.37 -17.44
C ALA A 59 4.22 -1.62 -18.34
N GLY A 60 5.46 -1.49 -17.83
CA GLY A 60 6.69 -1.77 -18.57
C GLY A 60 7.24 -0.61 -19.39
N TYR A 61 6.76 0.62 -19.16
CA TYR A 61 7.25 1.80 -19.86
C TYR A 61 8.37 2.53 -19.10
N GLU A 62 9.35 3.00 -19.86
CA GLU A 62 10.40 3.88 -19.35
C GLU A 62 9.99 5.34 -19.43
N LEU A 63 10.23 6.11 -18.36
CA LEU A 63 9.83 7.51 -18.28
C LEU A 63 10.41 8.36 -19.43
N ALA A 64 11.67 8.11 -19.82
CA ALA A 64 12.31 8.86 -20.91
C ALA A 64 11.61 8.64 -22.26
N VAL A 65 11.19 7.40 -22.54
CA VAL A 65 10.46 7.04 -23.77
C VAL A 65 9.09 7.70 -23.80
N VAL A 66 8.39 7.71 -22.66
CA VAL A 66 7.08 8.36 -22.54
C VAL A 66 7.21 9.87 -22.68
N GLN A 67 8.20 10.49 -22.03
CA GLN A 67 8.46 11.92 -22.14
C GLN A 67 8.74 12.32 -23.59
N GLU A 68 9.63 11.62 -24.28
CA GLU A 68 9.94 11.87 -25.68
C GLU A 68 8.71 11.70 -26.58
N ALA A 69 7.89 10.67 -26.34
CA ALA A 69 6.68 10.42 -27.11
C ALA A 69 5.59 11.50 -26.94
N LEU A 70 5.62 12.23 -25.82
CA LEU A 70 4.67 13.29 -25.46
C LEU A 70 5.19 14.70 -25.75
N LEU A 71 6.49 14.87 -26.05
CA LEU A 71 7.07 16.17 -26.38
C LEU A 71 6.36 16.80 -27.59
N GLY A 72 5.91 18.04 -27.42
CA GLY A 72 5.28 18.83 -28.48
C GLY A 72 3.87 18.39 -28.87
N LYS A 73 3.25 17.45 -28.13
CA LYS A 73 1.87 17.00 -28.38
C LYS A 73 0.90 17.56 -27.34
N PRO A 74 -0.38 17.80 -27.70
CA PRO A 74 -1.40 18.12 -26.71
C PRO A 74 -1.56 16.94 -25.73
N LEU A 75 -1.40 17.20 -24.43
CA LEU A 75 -1.52 16.20 -23.38
C LEU A 75 -3.00 15.89 -23.13
N GLN A 76 -3.50 14.82 -23.74
CA GLN A 76 -4.81 14.27 -23.43
C GLN A 76 -4.70 13.18 -22.36
N VAL A 77 -5.66 13.12 -21.44
CA VAL A 77 -5.69 12.12 -20.36
C VAL A 77 -5.69 10.69 -20.94
N GLN A 78 -6.38 10.48 -22.06
CA GLN A 78 -6.47 9.21 -22.76
C GLN A 78 -5.10 8.77 -23.34
N THR A 79 -4.26 9.71 -23.75
CA THR A 79 -2.90 9.44 -24.22
C THR A 79 -1.97 9.07 -23.08
N LEU A 80 -2.26 9.50 -21.85
CA LEU A 80 -1.49 9.12 -20.65
C LEU A 80 -1.92 7.76 -20.09
N SER A 81 -3.21 7.41 -20.20
CA SER A 81 -3.73 6.15 -19.69
C SER A 81 -3.17 4.93 -20.42
N GLN A 82 -2.83 5.05 -21.72
CA GLN A 82 -2.23 3.95 -22.48
C GLN A 82 -0.89 3.50 -21.88
N TYR A 83 -0.10 4.44 -21.33
CA TYR A 83 1.19 4.14 -20.73
C TYR A 83 1.09 3.61 -19.30
N GLN A 84 -0.12 3.61 -18.72
CA GLN A 84 -0.39 3.11 -17.37
C GLN A 84 -1.14 1.77 -17.40
N ASP A 85 -1.63 1.36 -18.57
CA ASP A 85 -2.36 0.11 -18.73
C ASP A 85 -1.42 -1.05 -19.04
N VAL A 86 -1.42 -2.07 -18.18
CA VAL A 86 -0.64 -3.30 -18.37
C VAL A 86 -1.11 -4.09 -19.60
N SER A 87 -2.37 -3.91 -20.02
CA SER A 87 -2.95 -4.59 -21.19
C SER A 87 -2.49 -4.01 -22.53
N SER A 88 -1.71 -2.92 -22.52
CA SER A 88 -1.27 -2.19 -23.72
C SER A 88 -0.18 -2.88 -24.57
N GLY A 89 0.20 -4.13 -24.21
CA GLY A 89 1.01 -5.01 -25.06
C GLY A 89 2.46 -5.23 -24.62
N GLN A 90 2.89 -4.64 -23.48
CA GLN A 90 4.23 -4.86 -22.92
C GLN A 90 4.32 -6.18 -22.15
N SER A 91 5.45 -6.87 -22.26
CA SER A 91 5.67 -8.14 -21.58
C SER A 91 6.25 -7.99 -20.16
N TRP A 92 6.24 -9.09 -19.41
CA TRP A 92 6.94 -9.21 -18.12
C TRP A 92 8.46 -8.96 -18.23
N LEU A 93 9.04 -9.29 -19.39
CA LEU A 93 10.45 -9.05 -19.67
C LEU A 93 10.73 -7.56 -19.85
N ASP A 94 9.86 -6.85 -20.57
CA ASP A 94 9.95 -5.39 -20.75
C ASP A 94 9.85 -4.66 -19.41
N THR A 95 8.96 -5.14 -18.53
CA THR A 95 8.87 -4.63 -17.14
C THR A 95 10.15 -4.86 -16.37
N SER A 96 10.73 -6.06 -16.46
CA SER A 96 11.96 -6.40 -15.75
C SER A 96 13.15 -5.58 -16.25
N ILE A 97 13.22 -5.31 -17.56
CA ILE A 97 14.24 -4.45 -18.18
C ILE A 97 14.06 -2.99 -17.75
N ALA A 98 12.82 -2.48 -17.78
CA ALA A 98 12.52 -1.11 -17.35
C ALA A 98 12.88 -0.89 -15.87
N LEU A 99 12.66 -1.90 -15.02
CA LEU A 99 13.06 -1.88 -13.60
C LEU A 99 14.59 -1.99 -13.43
N ALA A 100 15.26 -2.82 -14.21
CA ALA A 100 16.71 -3.02 -14.12
C ALA A 100 17.52 -1.75 -14.47
N LYS A 101 16.98 -0.88 -15.34
CA LYS A 101 17.64 0.37 -15.74
C LYS A 101 17.59 1.48 -14.69
N ARG A 102 16.77 1.37 -13.65
CA ARG A 102 16.71 2.33 -12.53
C ARG A 102 16.75 1.60 -11.19
N THR A 103 17.93 1.57 -10.59
CA THR A 103 18.26 0.90 -9.31
C THR A 103 17.68 1.56 -8.06
N GLU A 104 16.93 2.66 -8.19
CA GLU A 104 16.41 3.44 -7.06
C GLU A 104 15.26 2.75 -6.33
N HIS A 105 14.64 1.72 -6.91
CA HIS A 105 13.51 1.03 -6.32
C HIS A 105 13.67 -0.50 -6.30
N THR A 106 13.20 -1.13 -5.22
CA THR A 106 13.23 -2.59 -5.07
C THR A 106 12.21 -3.24 -6.04
N PRO A 107 12.65 -4.13 -6.94
CA PRO A 107 11.81 -4.61 -8.05
C PRO A 107 10.62 -5.46 -7.59
N LEU A 108 10.69 -6.04 -6.39
CA LEU A 108 9.68 -6.96 -5.87
C LEU A 108 8.28 -6.34 -5.84
N TYR A 109 8.16 -5.08 -5.40
CA TYR A 109 6.85 -4.42 -5.33
C TYR A 109 6.26 -4.23 -6.73
N PHE A 110 7.06 -3.84 -7.71
CA PHE A 110 6.61 -3.61 -9.08
C PHE A 110 6.17 -4.90 -9.78
N LEU A 111 6.89 -6.00 -9.56
CA LEU A 111 6.51 -7.31 -10.09
C LEU A 111 5.20 -7.80 -9.46
N LEU A 112 5.03 -7.62 -8.14
CA LEU A 112 3.78 -7.93 -7.45
C LEU A 112 2.63 -7.05 -7.97
N ALA A 113 2.87 -5.75 -8.15
CA ALA A 113 1.89 -4.81 -8.67
C ALA A 113 1.51 -5.13 -10.12
N ARG A 114 2.44 -5.63 -10.94
CA ARG A 114 2.14 -6.12 -12.29
C ARG A 114 1.25 -7.36 -12.24
N ALA A 115 1.59 -8.36 -11.41
CA ALA A 115 0.74 -9.55 -11.25
C ALA A 115 -0.68 -9.16 -10.82
N TRP A 116 -0.76 -8.23 -9.88
CA TRP A 116 -2.01 -7.70 -9.37
C TRP A 116 -2.83 -7.00 -10.46
N ALA A 117 -2.21 -6.13 -11.24
CA ALA A 117 -2.85 -5.38 -12.32
C ALA A 117 -3.31 -6.30 -13.46
N GLU A 118 -2.63 -7.43 -13.73
CA GLU A 118 -3.10 -8.43 -14.68
C GLU A 118 -4.37 -9.16 -14.21
N ILE A 119 -4.58 -9.29 -12.89
CA ILE A 119 -5.74 -10.00 -12.32
C ILE A 119 -6.93 -9.06 -12.11
N LEU A 120 -6.71 -7.87 -11.55
CA LEU A 120 -7.75 -6.93 -11.13
C LEU A 120 -7.85 -5.68 -12.01
N GLY A 121 -6.93 -5.52 -12.95
CA GLY A 121 -6.83 -4.37 -13.83
C GLY A 121 -5.91 -3.26 -13.30
N SER A 122 -5.52 -2.39 -14.23
CA SER A 122 -4.64 -1.23 -14.06
C SER A 122 -5.39 0.07 -13.68
N SER A 123 -6.66 -0.04 -13.27
CA SER A 123 -7.46 1.12 -12.85
C SER A 123 -6.88 1.78 -11.59
N VAL A 124 -7.18 3.06 -11.38
CA VAL A 124 -6.75 3.81 -10.17
C VAL A 124 -7.18 3.07 -8.90
N TRP A 125 -8.43 2.64 -8.84
CA TRP A 125 -8.96 1.83 -7.74
C TRP A 125 -8.16 0.53 -7.55
N GLY A 126 -7.90 -0.22 -8.64
CA GLY A 126 -7.18 -1.49 -8.61
C GLY A 126 -5.75 -1.34 -8.10
N MET A 127 -5.02 -0.36 -8.63
CA MET A 127 -3.63 -0.07 -8.24
C MET A 127 -3.51 0.39 -6.79
N ARG A 128 -4.50 1.15 -6.28
CA ARG A 128 -4.53 1.58 -4.87
C ARG A 128 -4.95 0.49 -3.90
N LEU A 129 -5.73 -0.50 -4.34
CA LEU A 129 -6.20 -1.58 -3.49
C LEU A 129 -5.05 -2.45 -2.97
N LEU A 130 -4.04 -2.74 -3.80
CA LEU A 130 -2.88 -3.54 -3.40
C LEU A 130 -2.15 -2.97 -2.15
N PRO A 131 -1.64 -1.73 -2.15
CA PRO A 131 -0.99 -1.16 -0.97
C PRO A 131 -1.96 -0.98 0.21
N ALA A 132 -3.26 -0.79 -0.03
CA ALA A 132 -4.26 -0.77 1.04
C ALA A 132 -4.38 -2.13 1.74
N LEU A 133 -4.44 -3.24 1.00
CA LEU A 133 -4.49 -4.59 1.55
C LEU A 133 -3.20 -4.97 2.28
N VAL A 134 -2.04 -4.65 1.70
CA VAL A 134 -0.73 -4.88 2.34
C VAL A 134 -0.67 -4.13 3.68
N SER A 135 -1.14 -2.89 3.73
CA SER A 135 -1.19 -2.10 4.96
C SER A 135 -2.09 -2.74 6.03
N ILE A 136 -3.26 -3.26 5.65
CA ILE A 136 -4.16 -3.95 6.59
C ILE A 136 -3.51 -5.24 7.12
N LEU A 137 -2.88 -6.02 6.24
CA LEU A 137 -2.18 -7.26 6.60
C LEU A 137 -0.98 -7.01 7.52
N THR A 138 -0.38 -5.82 7.45
CA THR A 138 0.77 -5.48 8.29
C THR A 138 0.40 -5.45 9.78
N LEU A 139 -0.85 -5.10 10.14
CA LEU A 139 -1.31 -5.05 11.53
C LEU A 139 -1.23 -6.41 12.26
N PRO A 140 -1.86 -7.50 11.78
CA PRO A 140 -1.70 -8.81 12.40
C PRO A 140 -0.28 -9.35 12.30
N LEU A 141 0.48 -9.01 11.25
CA LEU A 141 1.88 -9.42 11.11
C LEU A 141 2.78 -8.77 12.17
N PHE A 142 2.56 -7.50 12.51
CA PHE A 142 3.28 -6.85 13.60
C PHE A 142 2.95 -7.47 14.95
N TYR A 143 1.68 -7.78 15.21
CA TYR A 143 1.27 -8.50 16.43
C TYR A 143 1.97 -9.87 16.50
N TRP A 144 1.99 -10.61 15.39
CA TRP A 144 2.65 -11.91 15.34
C TRP A 144 4.17 -11.80 15.52
N MET A 145 4.80 -10.80 14.90
CA MET A 145 6.22 -10.54 15.08
C MET A 145 6.56 -10.17 16.54
N ALA A 146 5.71 -9.39 17.21
CA ALA A 146 5.86 -9.09 18.64
C ALA A 146 5.76 -10.37 19.50
N LEU A 147 4.83 -11.28 19.18
CA LEU A 147 4.74 -12.58 19.85
C LEU A 147 6.03 -13.41 19.66
N LEU A 148 6.57 -13.44 18.45
CA LEU A 148 7.80 -14.18 18.14
C LEU A 148 9.02 -13.60 18.88
N LEU A 149 9.15 -12.27 18.91
CA LEU A 149 10.29 -11.58 19.52
C LEU A 149 10.27 -11.66 21.05
N PHE A 150 9.10 -11.45 21.67
CA PHE A 150 9.02 -11.31 23.12
C PHE A 150 8.59 -12.59 23.85
N LYS A 151 8.10 -13.62 23.13
CA LYS A 151 7.63 -14.91 23.65
C LYS A 151 6.66 -14.79 24.84
N SER A 152 6.03 -13.62 24.99
CA SER A 152 5.18 -13.26 26.11
C SER A 152 3.95 -12.54 25.55
N PRO A 153 2.74 -13.07 25.81
CA PRO A 153 1.50 -12.41 25.40
C PRO A 153 1.31 -11.05 26.06
N THR A 154 2.03 -10.74 27.15
CA THR A 154 1.89 -9.49 27.89
C THR A 154 2.59 -8.31 27.21
N VAL A 155 3.64 -8.58 26.41
CA VAL A 155 4.39 -7.55 25.67
C VAL A 155 3.85 -7.36 24.25
N ALA A 156 3.20 -8.39 23.70
CA ALA A 156 2.58 -8.34 22.37
C ALA A 156 1.13 -7.82 22.39
N ARG A 157 0.51 -7.67 23.57
CA ARG A 157 -0.89 -7.25 23.75
C ARG A 157 -1.11 -5.76 23.54
#